data_AF-A0A0Q7WTK7-F1
#
_entry.id   AF-A0A0Q7WTK7-F1
#
_cell.length_a   1.000
_cell.length_b   1.000
_cell.length_c   1.000
_cell.angle_alpha   90.00
_cell.angle_beta   90.00
_cell.angle_gamma   90.00
#
_symmetry.space_group_name_H-M   'P 1'
#
loop_
_entity.id
_entity.type
_entity.pdbx_description
1 polymer ?
#
loop_
_entity_poly.entity_id
_entity_poly.type
_entity_poly.pdbx_seq_one_letter_code
_entity_poly.pdbx_strand_id
1 'polypeptide(L)' 'MVGVVKARRDNHVEEKALLAAIRDQLARFKQPRRIFVIDELPRNTMGKVQKNLLRERYKDLFA' A
#
# COMPACT_ATOMS: atom_id res chain seq x y z
N MET A 1 5.25 9.23 1.76
CA MET A 1 4.14 8.56 1.05
C MET A 1 4.22 7.07 1.32
N VAL A 2 3.08 6.43 1.61
CA VAL A 2 2.95 4.97 1.82
C VAL A 2 2.13 4.38 0.67
N GLY A 3 2.52 3.19 0.20
CA GLY A 3 1.70 2.33 -0.66
C GLY A 3 1.01 1.25 0.18
N VAL A 4 -0.24 0.92 -0.13
CA VAL A 4 -0.98 -0.17 0.51
C VAL A 4 -1.58 -1.04 -0.58
N VAL A 5 -1.32 -2.34 -0.54
CA VAL A 5 -1.77 -3.29 -1.55
C VAL A 5 -2.41 -4.52 -0.89
N LYS A 6 -3.37 -5.12 -1.59
CA LYS A 6 -3.91 -6.44 -1.28
C LYS A 6 -3.51 -7.38 -2.41
N ALA A 7 -2.89 -8.52 -2.09
CA ALA A 7 -2.61 -9.55 -3.07
C ALA A 7 -3.94 -10.16 -3.57
N ARG A 8 -4.04 -10.42 -4.88
CA ARG A 8 -5.27 -10.97 -5.50
C ARG A 8 -5.51 -12.44 -5.11
N ARG A 9 -4.45 -13.16 -4.77
CA ARG A 9 -4.45 -14.55 -4.29
C ARG A 9 -3.73 -14.56 -2.94
N ASP A 10 -3.78 -15.66 -2.20
CA ASP A 10 -2.97 -15.92 -0.98
C ASP A 10 -1.48 -16.08 -1.31
N ASN A 11 -1.00 -15.30 -2.26
CA ASN A 11 0.37 -15.27 -2.71
C ASN A 11 1.11 -14.27 -1.84
N HIS A 12 2.19 -14.71 -1.23
CA HIS A 12 3.06 -13.83 -0.48
C HIS A 12 3.78 -12.90 -1.45
N VAL A 13 3.54 -11.60 -1.35
CA VAL A 13 4.23 -10.59 -2.16
C VAL A 13 5.11 -9.78 -1.23
N GLU A 14 6.38 -9.66 -1.60
CA GLU A 14 7.33 -8.87 -0.82
C GLU A 14 7.33 -7.40 -1.23
N GLU A 15 7.48 -6.52 -0.24
CA GLU A 15 7.64 -5.07 -0.43
C GLU A 15 8.76 -4.74 -1.44
N LYS A 16 9.91 -5.42 -1.33
CA LYS A 16 11.07 -5.21 -2.21
C LYS A 16 10.73 -5.49 -3.68
N ALA A 17 9.99 -6.57 -3.94
CA ALA A 17 9.57 -6.93 -5.28
C ALA A 17 8.63 -5.88 -5.88
N LEU A 18 7.70 -5.35 -5.08
CA LEU A 18 6.78 -4.30 -5.51
C LEU A 18 7.50 -2.98 -5.81
N LEU A 19 8.44 -2.57 -4.96
CA LEU A 19 9.25 -1.37 -5.18
C LEU A 19 10.13 -1.52 -6.44
N ALA A 20 10.74 -2.69 -6.65
CA ALA A 20 11.51 -2.98 -7.85
C ALA A 20 10.63 -2.92 -9.12
N ALA A 21 9.41 -3.48 -9.08
CA ALA A 21 8.50 -3.50 -10.23
C ALA A 21 8.08 -2.10 -10.70
N ILE A 22 7.93 -1.14 -9.78
CA ILE A 22 7.53 0.24 -10.12
C ILE A 22 8.71 1.17 -10.39
N ARG A 23 9.95 0.74 -10.10
CA ARG A 23 11.15 1.59 -10.13
C ARG A 23 11.35 2.28 -11.49
N ASP A 24 11.19 1.51 -12.56
CA ASP A 24 11.46 1.96 -13.93
C ASP A 24 10.19 2.52 -14.61
N GLN A 25 9.03 2.39 -13.95
CA GLN A 25 7.73 2.87 -14.45
C GLN A 25 7.32 4.22 -13.86
N LEU A 26 7.88 4.58 -12.69
CA LEU A 26 7.53 5.80 -11.96
C LEU A 26 8.77 6.62 -11.63
N ALA A 27 8.69 7.94 -11.85
CA ALA A 27 9.69 8.87 -11.36
C ALA A 27 9.89 8.73 -9.84
N ARG A 28 11.13 8.88 -9.37
CA ARG A 28 11.53 8.59 -7.99
C ARG A 28 10.69 9.31 -6.93
N PHE A 29 10.26 10.55 -7.18
CA PHE A 29 9.44 11.33 -6.25
C PHE A 29 7.98 10.82 -6.13
N LYS A 30 7.50 10.01 -7.09
CA LYS A 30 6.17 9.38 -7.06
C LYS A 30 6.18 8.00 -6.41
N GLN A 31 7.37 7.43 -6.15
CA GLN A 31 7.49 6.13 -5.53
C GLN A 31 7.18 6.24 -4.02
N PRO A 32 6.39 5.31 -3.47
CA PRO A 32 6.15 5.27 -2.03
C PRO A 32 7.46 4.95 -1.29
N ARG A 33 7.60 5.47 -0.07
CA ARG A 33 8.75 5.15 0.80
C ARG A 33 8.68 3.74 1.38
N ARG A 34 7.47 3.26 1.63
CA ARG A 34 7.16 1.91 2.13
C ARG A 34 5.90 1.38 1.45
N ILE A 35 5.83 0.07 1.23
CA ILE A 35 4.64 -0.62 0.74
C ILE A 35 4.21 -1.67 1.78
N PHE A 36 2.96 -1.59 2.22
CA PHE A 36 2.35 -2.58 3.10
C PHE A 36 1.45 -3.51 2.30
N VAL A 37 1.69 -4.80 2.43
CA VAL A 37 0.80 -5.85 1.94
C VAL A 37 -0.12 -6.23 3.09
N ILE A 38 -1.44 -6.16 2.85
CA ILE A 38 -2.46 -6.47 3.86
C ILE A 38 -3.47 -7.46 3.29
N ASP A 39 -4.05 -8.26 4.17
CA ASP A 39 -5.04 -9.29 3.80
C ASP A 39 -6.35 -8.66 3.30
N GLU A 40 -6.72 -7.52 3.89
CA GLU A 40 -7.96 -6.83 3.54
C GLU A 40 -7.83 -5.31 3.60
N LEU A 41 -8.32 -4.66 2.54
CA LEU A 41 -8.49 -3.21 2.51
C LEU A 41 -9.75 -2.84 3.29
N PRO A 42 -9.69 -1.89 4.23
CA PRO A 42 -10.86 -1.46 4.98
C PRO A 42 -11.89 -0.88 4.01
N ARG A 43 -13.12 -1.40 4.04
CA ARG A 43 -14.22 -0.97 3.17
C ARG A 43 -15.41 -0.53 4.01
N ASN A 44 -16.20 0.39 3.48
CA ASN A 44 -17.50 0.75 4.05
C ASN A 44 -18.57 -0.28 3.65
N THR A 45 -19.80 -0.11 4.17
CA THR A 45 -20.97 -0.94 3.85
C THR A 45 -21.24 -1.02 2.34
N MET A 46 -20.88 0.02 1.58
CA MET A 46 -21.02 0.08 0.13
C MET A 46 -19.79 -0.45 -0.63
N GLY A 47 -18.85 -1.10 0.05
CA GLY A 47 -17.64 -1.68 -0.54
C GLY A 47 -16.55 -0.68 -0.94
N LYS A 48 -16.69 0.62 -0.67
CA LYS A 48 -15.67 1.65 -0.98
C LYS A 48 -14.52 1.59 0.02
N VAL A 49 -13.29 1.68 -0.48
CA VAL A 49 -12.09 1.68 0.37
C VAL A 49 -12.04 2.95 1.23
N GLN A 50 -11.91 2.76 2.55
CA GLN A 50 -11.82 3.83 3.53
C GLN A 50 -10.36 4.28 3.73
N LYS A 51 -9.90 5.21 2.87
CA LYS A 51 -8.53 5.73 2.92
C LYS A 51 -8.20 6.51 4.20
N ASN A 52 -9.19 7.09 4.88
CA ASN A 52 -9.00 7.78 6.16
C ASN A 52 -8.49 6.82 7.25
N LEU A 53 -9.05 5.61 7.34
CA LEU A 53 -8.57 4.59 8.29
C LEU A 53 -7.14 4.15 7.98
N LEU A 54 -6.80 4.02 6.69
CA LEU A 54 -5.43 3.70 6.27
C LEU A 54 -4.45 4.83 6.62
N ARG A 55 -4.86 6.09 6.46
CA ARG A 55 -4.03 7.24 6.86
C ARG A 55 -3.80 7.27 8.37
N GLU A 56 -4.85 7.04 9.17
CA GLU A 56 -4.74 6.99 10.63
C GLU A 56 -3.81 5.86 11.08
N ARG A 57 -3.97 4.66 10.50
CA ARG A 57 -3.16 3.49 10.84
C ARG A 57 -1.65 3.70 10.63
N TYR A 58 -1.26 4.50 9.64
CA TYR A 58 0.15 4.71 9.26
C TYR A 58 0.61 6.16 9.50
N LYS A 59 -0.08 6.93 10.33
CA LYS A 59 0.20 8.36 10.53
C LYS A 59 1.59 8.61 11.13
N ASP A 60 2.01 7.75 12.06
CA ASP A 60 3.26 7.92 12.82
C ASP A 60 4.45 7.20 12.17
N LEU A 61 4.26 6.60 10.99
CA LEU A 61 5.24 5.70 10.39
C LEU A 61 6.52 6.41 9.91
N PHE A 62 6.46 7.73 9.75
CA PHE A 62 7.59 8.59 9.37
C PHE A 62 7.64 9.87 10.21
N ALA A 63 7.01 9.86 11.39
CA ALA A 63 7.06 10.97 12.34
C ALA A 63 8.46 11.10 12.97
#